data_AF-Q8CBG6-F1
#
_entry.id   AF-Q8CBG6-F1
#
_cell.length_a   1.000
_cell.length_b   1.000
_cell.length_c   1.000
_cell.angle_alpha   90.00
_cell.angle_beta   90.00
_cell.angle_gamma   90.00
#
_symmetry.space_group_name_H-M   'P 1'
#
loop_
_entity.id
_entity.type
_entity.pdbx_description
1 polymer ?
#
loop_
_entity_poly.entity_id
_entity_poly.type
_entity_poly.pdbx_seq_one_letter_code
_entity_poly.pdbx_strand_id
1 'polypeptide(L)'
;MAAPAPSLISVFSSPQELGASLAQLVAQRAASCLEGDRGRFALGLSGGSLVSMLARDLPAAAAPAGPASFARWTLGFCDERLVPFDHAESTYGLYRTHLLSKLPIPDSQVLTINPALPVEDAAEDYARKLRQALQGDAVPVFDLLILGVGPDGHTCSLFPDHPLLQEREKIVAPISDSPKPPPQRVTLTLPVLNAAQSIIFVATGEGKAAVLKVR
;
A
#
# COMPACT_ATOMS: atom_id res chain seq x y z
N MET A 1 11.30 -20.05 16.16
CA MET A 1 11.24 -18.80 15.39
C MET A 1 12.09 -18.99 14.16
N ALA A 2 11.50 -18.92 12.96
CA ALA A 2 12.29 -18.96 11.73
C ALA A 2 13.19 -17.72 11.69
N ALA A 3 14.43 -17.87 11.23
CA ALA A 3 15.31 -16.72 11.00
C ALA A 3 14.63 -15.74 10.04
N PRO A 4 14.71 -14.41 10.27
CA PRO A 4 14.17 -13.45 9.32
C PRO A 4 14.81 -13.67 7.96
N ALA A 5 14.01 -13.73 6.90
CA ALA A 5 14.51 -13.76 5.54
C ALA A 5 15.49 -12.58 5.34
N PRO A 6 16.59 -12.75 4.58
CA PRO A 6 17.56 -11.68 4.40
C PRO A 6 16.88 -10.44 3.82
N SER A 7 17.03 -9.31 4.48
CA SER A 7 16.56 -8.01 4.00
C SER A 7 17.37 -7.64 2.74
N LEU A 8 16.74 -7.72 1.58
CA LEU A 8 17.34 -7.30 0.31
C LEU A 8 17.29 -5.77 0.20
N ILE A 9 18.45 -5.14 0.04
CA ILE A 9 18.55 -3.70 -0.24
C ILE A 9 18.98 -3.54 -1.71
N SER A 10 18.15 -2.85 -2.50
CA SER A 10 18.48 -2.47 -3.87
C SER A 10 18.62 -0.96 -3.98
N VAL A 11 19.74 -0.50 -4.53
CA VAL A 11 20.05 0.92 -4.72
C VAL A 11 20.07 1.20 -6.21
N PHE A 12 19.45 2.30 -6.61
CA PHE A 12 19.32 2.72 -8.01
C PHE A 12 19.91 4.10 -8.20
N SER A 13 20.44 4.38 -9.38
CA SER A 13 21.10 5.65 -9.67
C SER A 13 20.09 6.79 -9.89
N SER A 14 18.82 6.45 -10.17
CA SER A 14 17.77 7.43 -10.45
C SER A 14 16.38 6.95 -10.02
N PRO A 15 15.42 7.87 -9.76
CA PRO A 15 14.00 7.53 -9.56
C PRO A 15 13.35 6.85 -10.78
N GLN A 16 13.91 7.04 -11.98
CA GLN A 16 13.47 6.41 -13.22
C GLN A 16 13.78 4.91 -13.19
N GLU A 17 15.04 4.55 -12.93
CA GLU A 17 15.46 3.16 -12.79
C GLU A 17 14.74 2.46 -11.64
N LEU A 18 14.60 3.13 -10.50
CA LEU A 18 13.88 2.58 -9.35
C LEU A 18 12.44 2.24 -9.72
N GLY A 19 11.72 3.17 -10.35
CA GLY A 19 10.31 2.94 -10.71
C GLY A 19 10.14 1.81 -11.73
N ALA A 20 11.01 1.74 -12.73
CA ALA A 20 11.00 0.65 -13.70
C ALA A 20 11.23 -0.71 -13.01
N SER A 21 12.23 -0.78 -12.11
CA SER A 21 12.52 -2.00 -11.36
C SER A 21 11.39 -2.39 -10.40
N LEU A 22 10.82 -1.43 -9.68
CA LEU A 22 9.67 -1.64 -8.80
C LEU A 22 8.47 -2.20 -9.58
N ALA A 23 8.14 -1.60 -10.73
CA ALA A 23 7.05 -2.05 -11.58
C ALA A 23 7.24 -3.48 -12.08
N GLN A 24 8.47 -3.84 -12.49
CA GLN A 24 8.80 -5.21 -12.88
C GLN A 24 8.63 -6.19 -11.71
N LEU A 25 9.07 -5.82 -10.51
CA LEU A 25 8.94 -6.67 -9.33
C LEU A 25 7.47 -6.88 -8.95
N VAL A 26 6.62 -5.85 -9.07
CA VAL A 26 5.17 -5.98 -8.88
C VAL A 26 4.56 -6.93 -9.90
N ALA A 27 4.91 -6.78 -11.19
CA ALA A 27 4.39 -7.64 -12.26
C ALA A 27 4.81 -9.11 -12.08
N GLN A 28 6.08 -9.35 -11.71
CA GLN A 28 6.60 -10.69 -11.42
C GLN A 28 5.89 -11.31 -10.21
N ARG A 29 5.72 -10.55 -9.12
CA ARG A 29 5.03 -11.02 -7.93
C ARG A 29 3.57 -11.36 -8.25
N ALA A 30 2.90 -10.52 -9.02
CA ALA A 30 1.55 -10.78 -9.48
C ALA A 30 1.47 -12.09 -10.28
N ALA A 31 2.35 -12.29 -11.26
CA ALA A 31 2.40 -13.51 -12.06
C ALA A 31 2.56 -14.77 -11.18
N SER A 32 3.54 -14.76 -10.26
CA SER A 32 3.76 -15.90 -9.34
C SER A 32 2.56 -16.17 -8.44
N CYS A 33 1.90 -15.13 -7.91
CA CYS A 33 0.71 -15.29 -7.06
C CYS A 33 -0.49 -15.84 -7.83
N LEU A 34 -0.63 -15.48 -9.11
CA LEU A 34 -1.73 -15.94 -9.97
C LEU A 34 -1.56 -17.38 -10.45
N GLU A 35 -0.32 -17.87 -10.55
CA GLU A 35 -0.01 -19.27 -10.86
C GLU A 35 -0.11 -20.19 -9.63
N GLY A 36 -0.04 -19.63 -8.42
CA GLY A 36 -0.16 -20.38 -7.17
C GLY A 36 -1.61 -20.75 -6.81
N ASP A 37 -1.75 -21.58 -5.77
CA ASP A 37 -3.03 -22.20 -5.37
C ASP A 37 -4.18 -21.21 -5.11
N ARG A 38 -3.86 -20.00 -4.64
CA ARG A 38 -4.88 -18.97 -4.38
C ARG A 38 -5.42 -18.31 -5.65
N GLY A 39 -4.68 -18.37 -6.76
CA GLY A 39 -5.07 -17.80 -8.05
C GLY A 39 -5.42 -16.32 -8.04
N ARG A 40 -4.90 -15.54 -7.08
CA ARG A 40 -5.20 -14.11 -6.89
C ARG A 40 -3.95 -13.34 -6.47
N PHE A 41 -3.98 -12.02 -6.65
CA PHE A 41 -2.91 -11.13 -6.21
C PHE A 41 -3.46 -9.92 -5.43
N ALA A 42 -3.19 -9.85 -4.14
CA ALA A 42 -3.57 -8.74 -3.26
C ALA A 42 -2.42 -7.74 -3.08
N LEU A 43 -2.61 -6.52 -3.55
CA LEU A 43 -1.61 -5.45 -3.55
C LEU A 43 -2.07 -4.27 -2.67
N GLY A 44 -1.26 -3.93 -1.66
CA GLY A 44 -1.45 -2.72 -0.86
C GLY A 44 -0.57 -1.57 -1.34
N LEU A 45 -1.16 -0.40 -1.52
CA LEU A 45 -0.53 0.78 -2.10
C LEU A 45 -0.48 1.95 -1.11
N SER A 46 0.69 2.56 -0.98
CA SER A 46 0.84 3.85 -0.26
C SER A 46 0.75 5.03 -1.22
N GLY A 47 0.45 6.22 -0.69
CA GLY A 47 0.41 7.48 -1.43
C GLY A 47 1.77 8.13 -1.67
N GLY A 48 1.77 9.45 -1.88
CA GLY A 48 2.98 10.24 -2.11
C GLY A 48 3.62 10.00 -3.48
N SER A 49 4.96 10.03 -3.54
CA SER A 49 5.70 9.86 -4.80
C SER A 49 5.56 8.48 -5.44
N LEU A 50 5.07 7.48 -4.68
CA LEU A 50 4.77 6.15 -5.21
C LEU A 50 3.67 6.17 -6.27
N VAL A 51 2.69 7.07 -6.15
CA VAL A 51 1.59 7.15 -7.11
C VAL A 51 2.11 7.47 -8.50
N SER A 52 2.91 8.52 -8.63
CA SER A 52 3.47 8.95 -9.93
C SER A 52 4.48 7.93 -10.48
N MET A 53 5.27 7.30 -9.61
CA MET A 53 6.21 6.26 -9.99
C MET A 53 5.52 5.03 -10.57
N LEU A 54 4.52 4.48 -9.87
CA LEU A 54 3.78 3.31 -10.35
C LEU A 54 2.91 3.66 -11.57
N ALA A 55 2.27 4.83 -11.60
CA ALA A 55 1.48 5.31 -12.74
C ALA A 55 2.28 5.46 -14.04
N ARG A 56 3.61 5.65 -13.93
CA ARG A 56 4.52 5.74 -15.06
C ARG A 56 4.87 4.36 -15.61
N ASP A 57 5.30 3.44 -14.74
CA ASP A 57 5.99 2.21 -15.19
C ASP A 57 5.15 0.93 -15.09
N LEU A 58 4.21 0.85 -14.15
CA LEU A 58 3.42 -0.37 -13.91
C LEU A 58 2.55 -0.78 -15.11
N PRO A 59 1.89 0.14 -15.85
CA PRO A 59 1.10 -0.25 -17.02
C PRO A 59 1.91 -1.02 -18.07
N ALA A 60 3.13 -0.57 -18.37
CA ALA A 60 4.00 -1.25 -19.33
C ALA A 60 4.51 -2.58 -18.78
N ALA A 61 4.91 -2.63 -17.51
CA ALA A 61 5.42 -3.84 -16.88
C ALA A 61 4.35 -4.95 -16.76
N ALA A 62 3.10 -4.59 -16.47
CA ALA A 62 2.01 -5.54 -16.25
C ALA A 62 1.23 -5.90 -17.54
N ALA A 63 1.43 -5.17 -18.65
CA ALA A 63 0.75 -5.42 -19.92
C ALA A 63 0.83 -6.86 -20.43
N PRO A 64 1.97 -7.59 -20.33
CA PRO A 64 2.07 -8.98 -20.79
C PRO A 64 1.12 -9.95 -20.07
N ALA A 65 0.64 -9.63 -18.87
CA ALA A 65 -0.26 -10.50 -18.11
C ALA A 65 -1.69 -10.56 -18.70
N GLY A 66 -2.06 -9.60 -19.55
CA GLY A 66 -3.36 -9.52 -20.19
C GLY A 66 -4.54 -9.16 -19.25
N PRO A 67 -5.71 -8.83 -19.80
CA PRO A 67 -6.85 -8.33 -19.03
C PRO A 67 -7.41 -9.33 -18.00
N ALA A 68 -7.38 -10.62 -18.30
CA ALA A 68 -7.88 -11.66 -17.38
C ALA A 68 -7.05 -11.76 -16.07
N SER A 69 -5.77 -11.37 -16.11
CA SER A 69 -4.93 -11.28 -14.91
C SER A 69 -5.47 -10.21 -13.95
N PHE A 70 -5.77 -9.02 -14.46
CA PHE A 70 -6.21 -7.87 -13.66
C PHE A 70 -7.56 -8.08 -12.96
N ALA A 71 -8.43 -8.92 -13.51
CA ALA A 71 -9.68 -9.32 -12.84
C ALA A 71 -9.45 -10.10 -11.53
N ARG A 72 -8.23 -10.62 -11.30
CA ARG A 72 -7.83 -11.37 -10.10
C ARG A 72 -6.87 -10.58 -9.21
N TRP A 73 -6.63 -9.31 -9.54
CA TRP A 73 -5.92 -8.39 -8.66
C TRP A 73 -6.91 -7.82 -7.66
N THR A 74 -6.52 -7.68 -6.40
CA THR A 74 -7.28 -6.93 -5.38
C THR A 74 -6.39 -5.81 -4.88
N LEU A 75 -6.84 -4.57 -5.01
CA LEU A 75 -6.10 -3.40 -4.56
C LEU A 75 -6.64 -2.90 -3.22
N GLY A 76 -5.73 -2.61 -2.29
CA GLY A 76 -6.02 -1.86 -1.07
C GLY A 76 -5.03 -0.71 -0.90
N PHE A 77 -5.31 0.19 0.04
CA PHE A 77 -4.49 1.34 0.37
C PHE A 77 -3.95 1.18 1.79
N CYS A 78 -2.65 1.37 1.94
CA CYS A 78 -1.95 1.18 3.21
C CYS A 78 -2.32 2.25 4.24
N ASP A 79 -2.62 3.45 3.76
CA ASP A 79 -3.30 4.50 4.48
C ASP A 79 -4.04 5.40 3.50
N GLU A 80 -4.98 6.18 4.01
CA GLU A 80 -5.70 7.19 3.25
C GLU A 80 -6.05 8.38 4.13
N ARG A 81 -5.96 9.57 3.54
CA ARG A 81 -6.38 10.82 4.17
C ARG A 81 -7.90 10.87 4.09
N LEU A 82 -8.56 11.16 5.21
CA LEU A 82 -10.02 11.23 5.23
C LEU A 82 -10.48 12.56 4.63
N VAL A 83 -10.48 12.62 3.31
CA VAL A 83 -10.89 13.75 2.48
C VAL A 83 -11.70 13.23 1.29
N PRO A 84 -12.52 14.07 0.63
CA PRO A 84 -13.18 13.70 -0.61
C PRO A 84 -12.19 13.14 -1.67
N PHE A 85 -12.62 12.19 -2.48
CA PHE A 85 -11.75 11.51 -3.47
C PHE A 85 -11.36 12.37 -4.69
N ASP A 86 -11.92 13.56 -4.84
CA ASP A 86 -11.47 14.59 -5.78
C ASP A 86 -10.45 15.56 -5.15
N HIS A 87 -10.21 15.47 -3.84
CA HIS A 87 -9.18 16.24 -3.16
C HIS A 87 -7.79 15.77 -3.57
N ALA A 88 -6.86 16.71 -3.79
CA ALA A 88 -5.49 16.44 -4.22
C ALA A 88 -4.65 15.60 -3.24
N GLU A 89 -5.13 15.41 -2.02
CA GLU A 89 -4.48 14.64 -0.94
C GLU A 89 -5.03 13.23 -0.78
N SER A 90 -6.08 12.85 -1.53
CA SER A 90 -6.57 11.46 -1.55
C SER A 90 -5.63 10.58 -2.36
N THR A 91 -5.06 9.59 -1.69
CA THR A 91 -4.25 8.53 -2.29
C THR A 91 -5.04 7.78 -3.36
N TYR A 92 -6.25 7.32 -3.04
CA TYR A 92 -7.12 6.66 -4.01
C TYR A 92 -7.47 7.59 -5.18
N GLY A 93 -7.83 8.85 -4.92
CA GLY A 93 -8.13 9.85 -5.95
C GLY A 93 -6.99 10.01 -6.96
N LEU A 94 -5.75 10.08 -6.47
CA LEU A 94 -4.56 10.14 -7.31
C LEU A 94 -4.33 8.83 -8.08
N TYR A 95 -4.46 7.67 -7.45
CA TYR A 95 -4.32 6.38 -8.15
C TYR A 95 -5.40 6.18 -9.21
N ARG A 96 -6.66 6.52 -8.91
CA ARG A 96 -7.78 6.49 -9.84
C ARG A 96 -7.48 7.30 -11.09
N THR A 97 -6.95 8.51 -10.89
CA THR A 97 -6.63 9.44 -11.98
C THR A 97 -5.44 8.96 -12.82
N HIS A 98 -4.35 8.55 -12.17
CA HIS A 98 -3.06 8.39 -12.85
C HIS A 98 -2.70 6.95 -13.24
N LEU A 99 -3.22 5.94 -12.51
CA LEU A 99 -2.87 4.54 -12.71
C LEU A 99 -4.09 3.70 -13.12
N LEU A 100 -5.19 3.75 -12.37
CA LEU A 100 -6.33 2.85 -12.61
C LEU A 100 -7.04 3.15 -13.94
N SER A 101 -6.94 4.38 -14.44
CA SER A 101 -7.36 4.75 -15.80
C SER A 101 -6.59 4.03 -16.92
N LYS A 102 -5.47 3.36 -16.60
CA LYS A 102 -4.58 2.68 -17.56
C LYS A 102 -4.50 1.16 -17.36
N LEU A 103 -5.07 0.63 -16.28
CA LEU A 103 -5.07 -0.79 -15.96
C LEU A 103 -6.52 -1.29 -15.93
N PRO A 104 -6.86 -2.41 -16.61
CA PRO A 104 -8.23 -2.92 -16.66
C PRO A 104 -8.59 -3.70 -15.39
N ILE A 105 -8.36 -3.12 -14.21
CA ILE A 105 -8.76 -3.68 -12.90
C ILE A 105 -10.22 -3.29 -12.65
N PRO A 106 -11.13 -4.25 -12.42
CA PRO A 106 -12.53 -3.94 -12.12
C PRO A 106 -12.66 -3.10 -10.83
N ASP A 107 -13.59 -2.14 -10.80
CA ASP A 107 -13.82 -1.30 -9.62
C ASP A 107 -14.16 -2.12 -8.36
N SER A 108 -14.85 -3.26 -8.53
CA SER A 108 -15.16 -4.20 -7.44
C SER A 108 -13.92 -4.81 -6.77
N GLN A 109 -12.77 -4.74 -7.43
CA GLN A 109 -11.48 -5.21 -6.93
C GLN A 109 -10.66 -4.10 -6.25
N VAL A 110 -11.13 -2.86 -6.24
CA VAL A 110 -10.43 -1.73 -5.63
C VAL A 110 -11.11 -1.37 -4.30
N LEU A 111 -10.47 -1.72 -3.20
CA LEU A 111 -10.99 -1.54 -1.86
C LEU A 111 -10.60 -0.16 -1.33
N THR A 112 -11.59 0.69 -1.09
CA THR A 112 -11.42 2.05 -0.59
C THR A 112 -12.14 2.27 0.74
N ILE A 113 -11.69 3.28 1.49
CA ILE A 113 -12.43 3.81 2.64
C ILE A 113 -13.73 4.49 2.17
N ASN A 114 -14.63 4.84 3.09
CA ASN A 114 -15.73 5.75 2.78
C ASN A 114 -15.43 7.15 3.35
N PRO A 115 -15.12 8.16 2.51
CA PRO A 115 -14.73 9.49 2.99
C PRO A 115 -15.92 10.30 3.53
N ALA A 116 -17.15 9.82 3.39
CA ALA A 116 -18.35 10.46 3.95
C ALA A 116 -18.64 10.02 5.39
N LEU A 117 -17.92 9.03 5.92
CA LEU A 117 -18.07 8.56 7.30
C LEU A 117 -17.13 9.32 8.24
N PRO A 118 -17.48 9.43 9.54
CA PRO A 118 -16.52 9.76 10.59
C PRO A 118 -15.30 8.83 10.54
N VAL A 119 -14.14 9.30 11.01
CA VAL A 119 -12.87 8.57 10.82
C VAL A 119 -12.88 7.20 11.48
N GLU A 120 -13.51 7.07 12.64
CA GLU A 120 -13.70 5.80 13.34
C GLU A 120 -14.51 4.80 12.49
N ASP A 121 -15.67 5.25 12.01
CA ASP A 121 -16.57 4.44 11.18
C ASP A 121 -15.93 4.10 9.82
N ALA A 122 -15.16 5.02 9.23
CA ALA A 122 -14.42 4.80 8.00
C ALA A 122 -13.34 3.70 8.17
N ALA A 123 -12.66 3.68 9.32
CA ALA A 123 -11.68 2.66 9.64
C ALA A 123 -12.33 1.28 9.84
N GLU A 124 -13.46 1.22 10.55
CA GLU A 124 -14.21 -0.03 10.74
C GLU A 124 -14.80 -0.56 9.43
N ASP A 125 -15.35 0.33 8.60
CA ASP A 125 -15.84 -0.02 7.27
C ASP A 125 -14.73 -0.59 6.39
N TYR A 126 -13.56 0.03 6.42
CA TYR A 126 -12.41 -0.43 5.67
C TYR A 126 -11.88 -1.78 6.17
N ALA A 127 -11.79 -1.97 7.50
CA ALA A 127 -11.44 -3.24 8.10
C ALA A 127 -12.37 -4.37 7.65
N ARG A 128 -13.68 -4.12 7.62
CA ARG A 128 -14.68 -5.10 7.16
C ARG A 128 -14.50 -5.45 5.69
N LYS A 129 -14.32 -4.45 4.81
CA LYS A 129 -14.05 -4.67 3.37
C LYS A 129 -12.80 -5.53 3.15
N LEU A 130 -11.70 -5.23 3.87
CA LEU A 130 -10.46 -6.02 3.77
C LEU A 130 -10.64 -7.46 4.23
N ARG A 131 -11.33 -7.70 5.35
CA ARG A 131 -11.60 -9.07 5.83
C ARG A 131 -12.43 -9.87 4.84
N GLN A 132 -13.47 -9.26 4.27
CA GLN A 132 -14.34 -9.91 3.29
C GLN A 132 -13.57 -10.27 2.01
N ALA A 133 -12.73 -9.37 1.53
CA ALA A 133 -12.02 -9.56 0.27
C ALA A 133 -10.80 -10.48 0.38
N LEU A 134 -10.03 -10.39 1.47
CA LEU A 134 -8.69 -10.98 1.52
C LEU A 134 -8.59 -12.36 2.19
N GLN A 135 -9.68 -12.89 2.79
CA GLN A 135 -9.77 -14.22 3.43
C GLN A 135 -8.49 -14.67 4.17
N GLY A 136 -8.49 -14.55 5.50
CA GLY A 136 -7.43 -15.04 6.37
C GLY A 136 -7.96 -15.43 7.75
N ASP A 137 -7.22 -16.28 8.47
CA ASP A 137 -7.65 -16.92 9.73
C ASP A 137 -7.89 -15.96 10.92
N ALA A 138 -7.69 -14.65 10.73
CA ALA A 138 -8.16 -13.55 11.58
C ALA A 138 -7.79 -12.16 11.00
N VAL A 139 -6.63 -12.09 10.32
CA VAL A 139 -6.03 -10.87 9.76
C VAL A 139 -5.97 -10.99 8.24
N PRO A 140 -6.36 -9.95 7.47
CA PRO A 140 -6.23 -9.96 6.02
C PRO A 140 -4.74 -10.01 5.62
N VAL A 141 -4.41 -10.88 4.67
CA VAL A 141 -3.03 -11.08 4.20
C VAL A 141 -2.89 -10.51 2.78
N PHE A 142 -2.02 -9.52 2.62
CA PHE A 142 -1.60 -9.03 1.31
C PHE A 142 -0.45 -9.89 0.76
N ASP A 143 -0.45 -10.09 -0.56
CA ASP A 143 0.67 -10.74 -1.26
C ASP A 143 1.88 -9.82 -1.37
N LEU A 144 1.61 -8.51 -1.50
CA LEU A 144 2.60 -7.46 -1.55
C LEU A 144 2.05 -6.15 -0.96
N LEU A 145 2.81 -5.52 -0.06
CA LEU A 145 2.62 -4.13 0.33
C LEU A 145 3.76 -3.27 -0.24
N ILE A 146 3.41 -2.16 -0.88
CA ILE A 146 4.37 -1.13 -1.30
C ILE A 146 4.23 0.06 -0.36
N LEU A 147 5.27 0.27 0.44
CA LEU A 147 5.30 1.23 1.53
C LEU A 147 6.24 2.38 1.23
N GLY A 148 5.77 3.60 1.44
CA GLY A 148 6.62 4.77 1.49
C GLY A 148 7.25 4.93 2.87
N VAL A 149 8.35 5.68 2.95
CA VAL A 149 8.99 6.06 4.22
C VAL A 149 9.07 7.58 4.30
N GLY A 150 8.61 8.17 5.41
CA GLY A 150 8.75 9.57 5.78
C GLY A 150 10.18 9.99 6.11
N PRO A 151 10.53 11.30 6.07
CA PRO A 151 11.87 11.75 6.51
C PRO A 151 12.12 11.51 8.00
N ASP A 152 11.05 11.39 8.77
CA ASP A 152 10.93 11.01 10.18
C ASP A 152 10.79 9.49 10.38
N GLY A 153 10.74 8.70 9.31
CA GLY A 153 10.66 7.23 9.38
C GLY A 153 9.23 6.67 9.48
N HIS A 154 8.20 7.52 9.49
CA HIS A 154 6.81 7.03 9.44
C HIS A 154 6.55 6.24 8.16
N THR A 155 5.66 5.26 8.23
CA THR A 155 5.08 4.57 7.07
C THR A 155 3.57 4.46 7.28
N CYS A 156 2.80 4.34 6.20
CA CYS A 156 1.35 4.52 6.26
C CYS A 156 1.04 5.85 7.00
N SER A 157 0.10 5.84 7.96
CA SER A 157 -0.04 6.90 8.96
C SER A 157 0.40 6.46 10.36
N LEU A 158 1.45 5.65 10.43
CA LEU A 158 2.09 5.19 11.66
C LEU A 158 3.34 6.04 11.94
N PHE A 159 3.17 7.07 12.76
CA PHE A 159 4.21 8.06 13.04
C PHE A 159 5.06 7.69 14.26
N PRO A 160 6.37 8.03 14.26
CA PRO A 160 7.21 7.94 15.46
C PRO A 160 6.54 8.59 16.66
N ASP A 161 6.69 7.97 17.83
CA ASP A 161 6.17 8.41 19.13
C ASP A 161 4.64 8.55 19.24
N HIS A 162 3.89 8.28 18.17
CA HIS A 162 2.44 8.31 18.19
C HIS A 162 1.86 7.04 18.86
N PRO A 163 0.84 7.13 19.74
CA PRO A 163 0.27 5.97 20.45
C PRO A 163 -0.21 4.86 19.52
N LEU A 164 -0.62 5.21 18.31
CA LEU A 164 -1.08 4.25 17.30
C LEU A 164 -0.02 3.20 16.91
N LEU A 165 1.27 3.49 17.06
CA LEU A 165 2.33 2.47 16.89
C LEU A 165 2.25 1.34 17.92
N GLN A 166 1.54 1.54 19.03
CA GLN A 166 1.32 0.54 20.08
C GLN A 166 0.07 -0.33 19.85
N GLU A 167 -0.71 -0.08 18.79
CA GLU A 167 -1.86 -0.92 18.43
C GLU A 167 -1.42 -2.35 18.06
N ARG A 168 -2.16 -3.35 18.56
CA ARG A 168 -1.84 -4.79 18.41
C ARG A 168 -3.03 -5.64 17.98
N GLU A 169 -4.25 -5.12 18.08
CA GLU A 169 -5.48 -5.87 17.88
C GLU A 169 -6.20 -5.44 16.60
N LYS A 170 -6.33 -4.13 16.37
CA LYS A 170 -7.03 -3.62 15.18
C LYS A 170 -6.20 -3.88 13.93
N ILE A 171 -6.87 -4.23 12.82
CA ILE A 171 -6.24 -4.39 11.50
C ILE A 171 -6.18 -3.07 10.71
N VAL A 172 -7.12 -2.16 11.01
CA VAL A 172 -7.20 -0.80 10.47
C VAL A 172 -7.54 0.09 11.65
N ALA A 173 -6.92 1.26 11.72
CA ALA A 173 -7.17 2.22 12.77
C ALA A 173 -7.46 3.62 12.22
N PRO A 174 -8.33 4.39 12.90
CA PRO A 174 -8.43 5.82 12.69
C PRO A 174 -7.25 6.54 13.35
N ILE A 175 -6.89 7.68 12.79
CA ILE A 175 -6.04 8.69 13.44
C ILE A 175 -6.71 10.04 13.23
N SER A 176 -6.89 10.81 14.31
CA SER A 176 -7.59 12.11 14.28
C SER A 176 -6.64 13.29 14.52
N ASP A 177 -5.41 12.99 14.89
CA ASP A 177 -4.38 13.89 15.40
C ASP A 177 -3.03 13.65 14.71
N SER A 178 -3.07 13.28 13.41
CA SER A 178 -1.85 13.11 12.63
C SER A 178 -0.95 14.35 12.74
N PRO A 179 0.34 14.19 13.06
CA PRO A 179 1.29 15.29 13.18
C PRO A 179 1.57 15.98 11.83
N LYS A 180 1.03 15.44 10.73
CA LYS A 180 1.07 16.03 9.39
C LYS A 180 -0.35 16.24 8.86
N PRO A 181 -0.64 17.39 8.23
CA PRO A 181 -1.94 17.62 7.63
C PRO A 181 -2.20 16.63 6.48
N PRO A 182 -3.47 16.32 6.17
CA PRO A 182 -4.63 16.51 7.04
C PRO A 182 -4.58 15.61 8.29
N PRO A 183 -5.21 16.03 9.40
CA PRO A 183 -5.09 15.35 10.70
C PRO A 183 -5.84 14.01 10.74
N GLN A 184 -6.96 13.90 10.02
CA GLN A 184 -7.77 12.69 9.97
C GLN A 184 -7.35 11.74 8.87
N ARG A 185 -7.03 10.50 9.23
CA ARG A 185 -6.61 9.44 8.31
C ARG A 185 -7.10 8.08 8.78
N VAL A 186 -7.14 7.15 7.84
CA VAL A 186 -7.39 5.72 8.08
C VAL A 186 -6.13 4.97 7.66
N THR A 187 -5.63 4.05 8.49
CA THR A 187 -4.35 3.37 8.23
C THR A 187 -4.39 1.89 8.57
N LEU A 188 -3.70 1.07 7.77
CA LEU A 188 -3.31 -0.26 8.19
C LEU A 188 -2.38 -0.16 9.41
N THR A 189 -2.49 -1.14 10.28
CA THR A 189 -1.73 -1.25 11.53
C THR A 189 -0.60 -2.27 11.39
N LEU A 190 0.34 -2.28 12.36
CA LEU A 190 1.47 -3.22 12.37
C LEU A 190 1.04 -4.71 12.27
N PRO A 191 -0.07 -5.17 12.90
CA PRO A 191 -0.59 -6.52 12.67
C PRO A 191 -0.78 -6.88 11.18
N VAL A 192 -1.35 -5.99 10.36
CA VAL A 192 -1.56 -6.27 8.92
C VAL A 192 -0.25 -6.20 8.16
N LEU A 193 0.59 -5.22 8.45
CA LEU A 193 1.91 -5.08 7.81
C LEU A 193 2.75 -6.33 8.07
N ASN A 194 2.85 -6.78 9.32
CA ASN A 194 3.62 -7.97 9.69
C ASN A 194 3.02 -9.28 9.17
N ALA A 195 1.73 -9.31 8.83
CA ALA A 195 1.07 -10.47 8.23
C ALA A 195 1.23 -10.53 6.70
N ALA A 196 1.68 -9.45 6.04
CA ALA A 196 1.89 -9.44 4.60
C ALA A 196 3.00 -10.42 4.20
N GLN A 197 2.83 -11.11 3.08
CA GLN A 197 3.84 -12.07 2.59
C GLN A 197 5.11 -11.39 2.10
N SER A 198 5.00 -10.14 1.64
CA SER A 198 6.13 -9.35 1.18
C SER A 198 5.83 -7.87 1.39
N ILE A 199 6.83 -7.14 1.85
CA ILE A 199 6.79 -5.68 1.96
C ILE A 199 7.98 -5.14 1.17
N ILE A 200 7.73 -4.13 0.34
CA ILE A 200 8.77 -3.32 -0.28
C ILE A 200 8.67 -1.92 0.30
N PHE A 201 9.70 -1.50 1.03
CA PHE A 201 9.88 -0.10 1.39
C PHE A 201 10.58 0.64 0.26
N VAL A 202 9.96 1.71 -0.21
CA VAL A 202 10.48 2.57 -1.27
C VAL A 202 10.79 3.94 -0.69
N ALA A 203 12.05 4.34 -0.85
CA ALA A 203 12.52 5.63 -0.40
C ALA A 203 13.35 6.30 -1.50
N THR A 204 13.02 7.56 -1.79
CA THR A 204 13.72 8.39 -2.77
C THR A 204 14.05 9.74 -2.17
N GLY A 205 15.24 10.26 -2.49
CA GLY A 205 15.70 11.58 -2.08
C GLY A 205 16.50 11.57 -0.77
N GLU A 206 17.37 12.57 -0.63
CA GLU A 206 18.33 12.69 0.47
C GLU A 206 17.68 12.78 1.85
N GLY A 207 16.48 13.36 1.94
CA GLY A 207 15.76 13.55 3.21
C GLY A 207 15.36 12.26 3.93
N LYS A 208 15.55 11.08 3.30
CA LYS A 208 15.31 9.77 3.91
C LYS A 208 16.59 9.09 4.41
N ALA A 209 17.76 9.63 4.06
CA ALA A 209 19.03 8.96 4.32
C ALA A 209 19.27 8.69 5.81
N ALA A 210 18.87 9.60 6.70
CA ALA A 210 19.05 9.44 8.14
C ALA A 210 18.26 8.24 8.71
N VAL A 211 17.04 8.02 8.22
CA VAL A 211 16.14 6.95 8.71
C VAL A 211 16.41 5.58 8.07
N LEU A 212 17.11 5.55 6.93
CA LEU A 212 17.50 4.32 6.24
C LEU A 212 18.84 3.74 6.70
N LYS A 213 19.65 4.54 7.42
CA LYS A 213 20.92 4.05 7.97
C LYS A 213 20.63 3.00 9.03
N VAL A 214 20.81 1.74 8.64
CA VAL A 214 20.91 0.61 9.57
C VAL A 214 22.11 0.89 10.47
N ARG A 215 21.89 0.99 11.78
CA ARG A 215 22.97 0.96 12.76
C ARG A 215 23.37 -0.48 13.04
#